data_AF-L1JK06-F1
#
_entry.id   AF-L1JK06-F1
#
_cell.length_a   1.000
_cell.length_b   1.000
_cell.length_c   1.000
_cell.angle_alpha   90.00
_cell.angle_beta   90.00
_cell.angle_gamma   90.00
#
_symmetry.space_group_name_H-M   'P 1'
#
loop_
_entity.id
_entity.type
_entity.pdbx_description
1 polymer ?
#
loop_
_entity_poly.entity_id
_entity_poly.type
_entity_poly.pdbx_seq_one_letter_code
_entity_poly.pdbx_strand_id
1 'polypeptide(L)'
;CSGKGECQGDGSCACEGGWGGERCSICTGGYGEQCEVRCEEDKDCSGHGRCQEDGSCECREGWSGKHCQGCAAQYYGEECKAYCEEGETCSGHGTCQGDGSCACEGGWGGERCSMCTGGYGEQCEVRCEEDKDCSGHGRCQEDGSCECREGLYGEECRDRCDAGVNCSGHGYCAENGGCTCYMGYVGE
;
A
#
# COMPACT_ATOMS: atom_id res chain seq x y z
N CYS A 1 43.50 17.26 -33.29
CA CYS A 1 42.39 16.38 -32.91
C CYS A 1 42.41 16.03 -31.41
N SER A 2 42.67 17.02 -30.55
CA SER A 2 42.65 16.91 -29.07
C SER A 2 43.38 15.71 -28.44
N GLY A 3 44.36 15.12 -29.14
CA GLY A 3 45.06 13.91 -28.68
C GLY A 3 44.23 12.62 -28.73
N LYS A 4 43.08 12.61 -29.41
CA LYS A 4 42.10 11.51 -29.49
C LYS A 4 41.72 11.18 -30.94
N GLY A 5 42.66 11.34 -31.86
CA GLY A 5 42.44 11.18 -33.29
C GLY A 5 43.59 11.70 -34.15
N GLU A 6 43.51 11.40 -35.44
CA GLU A 6 44.53 11.74 -36.43
C GLU A 6 44.12 12.94 -37.30
N CYS A 7 45.07 13.85 -37.54
CA CYS A 7 44.87 15.03 -38.37
C CYS A 7 44.97 14.64 -39.86
N GLN A 8 43.93 14.95 -40.62
CA GLN A 8 43.84 14.66 -42.05
C GLN A 8 44.42 15.79 -42.90
N GLY A 9 44.72 15.48 -44.18
CA GLY A 9 45.37 16.42 -45.11
C GLY A 9 44.56 17.68 -45.45
N ASP A 10 43.25 17.66 -45.21
CA ASP A 10 42.33 18.79 -45.38
C ASP A 10 42.15 19.62 -44.09
N GLY A 11 42.86 19.26 -43.01
CA GLY A 11 42.74 19.90 -41.70
C GLY A 11 41.59 19.37 -40.84
N SER A 12 40.83 18.38 -41.32
CA SER A 12 39.83 17.68 -40.51
C SER A 12 40.47 16.65 -39.57
N CYS A 13 39.68 16.12 -38.64
CA CYS A 13 40.13 15.13 -37.66
C CYS A 13 39.37 13.82 -37.83
N ALA A 14 40.11 12.71 -37.99
CA ALA A 14 39.55 11.37 -37.89
C ALA A 14 39.68 10.90 -36.43
N CYS A 15 38.54 10.74 -35.74
CA CYS A 15 38.54 10.43 -34.31
C CYS A 15 38.73 8.94 -34.03
N GLU A 16 39.46 8.64 -32.95
CA GLU A 16 39.61 7.29 -32.41
C GLU A 16 38.33 6.83 -31.69
N GLY A 17 38.16 5.51 -31.51
CA GLY A 17 36.92 4.89 -31.05
C GLY A 17 36.27 5.58 -29.84
N GLY A 18 34.99 5.91 -29.96
CA GLY A 18 34.21 6.57 -28.91
C GLY A 18 34.39 8.08 -28.82
N TRP A 19 35.27 8.69 -29.62
CA TRP A 19 35.43 10.15 -29.69
C TRP A 19 34.79 10.74 -30.97
N GLY A 20 34.30 11.96 -30.87
CA GLY A 20 33.62 12.67 -31.94
C GLY A 20 33.78 14.19 -31.89
N GLY A 21 33.15 14.86 -32.84
CA GLY A 21 33.24 16.31 -33.06
C GLY A 21 34.47 16.72 -33.87
N GLU A 22 34.47 17.97 -34.36
CA GLU A 22 35.49 18.50 -35.29
C GLU A 22 36.93 18.39 -34.77
N ARG A 23 37.11 18.36 -33.44
CA ARG A 23 38.41 18.25 -32.80
C ARG A 23 38.60 16.95 -32.01
N CYS A 24 37.70 15.97 -32.13
CA CYS A 24 37.72 14.74 -31.33
C CYS A 24 37.73 15.00 -29.82
N SER A 25 36.90 15.94 -29.36
CA SER A 25 36.78 16.31 -27.95
C SER A 25 35.45 15.92 -27.32
N ILE A 26 34.52 15.39 -28.12
CA ILE A 26 33.21 14.94 -27.65
C ILE A 26 33.31 13.44 -27.39
N CYS A 27 32.96 13.01 -26.18
CA CYS A 27 32.84 11.60 -25.86
C CYS A 27 31.47 11.10 -26.36
N THR A 28 31.46 10.18 -27.32
CA THR A 28 30.26 9.67 -28.01
C THR A 28 30.04 8.18 -27.82
N GLY A 29 31.01 7.45 -27.27
CA GLY A 29 30.99 5.98 -27.17
C GLY A 29 30.92 5.40 -25.76
N GLY A 30 30.88 6.23 -24.72
CA GLY A 30 30.98 5.77 -23.32
C GLY A 30 31.15 6.92 -22.33
N TYR A 31 31.79 6.64 -21.20
CA TYR A 31 32.16 7.61 -20.16
C TYR A 31 33.57 7.28 -19.59
N GLY A 32 34.04 8.11 -18.65
CA GLY A 32 35.39 8.02 -18.07
C GLY A 32 36.47 8.74 -18.89
N GLU A 33 37.70 8.83 -18.36
CA GLU A 33 38.76 9.69 -18.91
C GLU A 33 39.20 9.35 -20.36
N GLN A 34 38.93 8.13 -20.80
CA GLN A 34 39.26 7.66 -22.14
C GLN A 34 38.03 7.43 -23.03
N CYS A 35 36.81 7.62 -22.53
CA CYS A 35 35.56 7.37 -23.25
C CYS A 35 35.39 5.90 -23.73
N GLU A 36 36.04 4.95 -23.04
CA GLU A 36 36.01 3.53 -23.40
C GLU A 36 35.00 2.73 -22.58
N VAL A 37 34.51 3.29 -21.47
CA VAL A 37 33.57 2.60 -20.59
C VAL A 37 32.18 2.74 -21.16
N ARG A 38 31.62 1.64 -21.68
CA ARG A 38 30.22 1.59 -22.08
C ARG A 38 29.37 1.28 -20.87
N CYS A 39 28.29 2.03 -20.70
CA CYS A 39 27.27 1.73 -19.71
C CYS A 39 26.29 0.71 -20.31
N GLU A 40 26.20 -0.47 -19.71
CA GLU A 40 25.24 -1.51 -20.06
C GLU A 40 24.10 -1.49 -19.04
N GLU A 41 22.88 -1.09 -19.44
CA GLU A 41 21.76 -0.85 -18.52
C GLU A 41 21.48 -2.03 -17.57
N ASP A 42 21.51 -3.27 -18.08
CA ASP A 42 21.28 -4.48 -17.29
C ASP A 42 22.35 -4.74 -16.21
N LYS A 43 23.59 -4.29 -16.43
CA LYS A 43 24.71 -4.52 -15.52
C LYS A 43 25.00 -3.32 -14.63
N ASP A 44 25.04 -2.13 -15.23
CA ASP A 44 25.49 -0.90 -14.57
C ASP A 44 24.33 -0.16 -13.91
N CYS A 45 23.11 -0.32 -14.40
CA CYS A 45 21.90 0.24 -13.82
C CYS A 45 20.92 -0.86 -13.35
N SER A 46 21.45 -2.07 -13.11
CA SER A 46 20.70 -3.24 -12.64
C SER A 46 19.47 -3.61 -13.48
N GLY A 47 19.37 -3.14 -14.73
CA GLY A 47 18.19 -3.29 -15.59
C GLY A 47 17.00 -2.41 -15.18
N HIS A 48 17.17 -1.53 -14.19
CA HIS A 48 16.14 -0.69 -13.59
C HIS A 48 16.39 0.81 -13.77
N GLY A 49 17.31 1.17 -14.65
CA GLY A 49 17.60 2.56 -15.00
C GLY A 49 18.12 2.72 -16.42
N ARG A 50 18.23 3.96 -16.84
CA ARG A 50 18.82 4.36 -18.11
C ARG A 50 20.18 5.00 -17.86
N CYS A 51 21.17 4.59 -18.64
CA CYS A 51 22.49 5.18 -18.61
C CYS A 51 22.49 6.61 -19.18
N GLN A 52 23.13 7.53 -18.46
CA GLN A 52 23.41 8.90 -18.90
C GLN A 52 24.78 9.00 -19.58
N GLU A 53 25.05 10.11 -20.26
CA GLU A 53 26.30 10.34 -21.00
C GLU A 53 27.55 10.35 -20.09
N ASP A 54 27.39 10.66 -18.80
CA ASP A 54 28.46 10.66 -17.81
C ASP A 54 28.64 9.30 -17.11
N GLY A 55 27.85 8.30 -17.48
CA GLY A 55 27.85 6.96 -16.87
C GLY A 55 27.03 6.84 -15.60
N SER A 56 26.31 7.89 -15.19
CA SER A 56 25.34 7.79 -14.10
C SER A 56 24.05 7.09 -14.56
N CYS A 57 23.27 6.58 -13.61
CA CYS A 57 21.99 5.95 -13.89
C CYS A 57 20.84 6.88 -13.52
N GLU A 58 19.93 7.08 -14.46
CA GLU A 58 18.59 7.62 -14.20
C GLU A 58 17.65 6.45 -13.91
N CYS A 59 17.28 6.27 -12.65
CA CYS A 59 16.45 5.14 -12.23
C CYS A 59 15.01 5.29 -12.69
N ARG A 60 14.39 4.17 -13.04
CA ARG A 60 12.95 4.09 -13.31
C ARG A 60 12.17 4.33 -12.01
N GLU A 61 10.90 4.67 -12.15
CA GLU A 61 9.98 4.86 -11.01
C GLU A 61 10.03 3.64 -10.07
N GLY A 62 10.06 3.92 -8.77
CA GLY A 62 10.18 2.91 -7.73
C GLY A 62 11.62 2.48 -7.42
N TRP A 63 12.62 2.80 -8.25
CA TRP A 63 14.01 2.39 -8.04
C TRP A 63 14.92 3.55 -7.61
N SER A 64 15.97 3.23 -6.86
CA SER A 64 16.96 4.19 -6.39
C SER A 64 18.33 3.55 -6.16
N GLY A 65 19.29 4.40 -5.78
CA GLY A 65 20.69 4.03 -5.63
C GLY A 65 21.51 4.33 -6.88
N LYS A 66 22.84 4.32 -6.72
CA LYS A 66 23.79 4.68 -7.79
C LYS A 66 23.62 3.82 -9.06
N HIS A 67 23.21 2.57 -8.88
CA HIS A 67 23.04 1.57 -9.94
C HIS A 67 21.59 1.10 -10.02
N CYS A 68 20.62 1.86 -9.48
CA CYS A 68 19.20 1.51 -9.44
C CYS A 68 18.92 0.13 -8.84
N GLN A 69 19.71 -0.25 -7.83
CA GLN A 69 19.73 -1.60 -7.27
C GLN A 69 18.82 -1.78 -6.05
N GLY A 70 18.17 -0.71 -5.58
CA GLY A 70 17.27 -0.76 -4.44
C GLY A 70 16.00 0.04 -4.71
N CYS A 71 15.02 -0.07 -3.80
CA CYS A 71 13.79 0.69 -3.94
C CYS A 71 13.99 2.15 -3.57
N ALA A 72 13.24 3.02 -4.24
CA ALA A 72 13.07 4.41 -3.83
C ALA A 72 12.34 4.49 -2.49
N ALA A 73 12.41 5.66 -1.86
CA ALA A 73 11.66 5.91 -0.63
C ALA A 73 10.18 5.63 -0.87
N GLN A 74 9.52 4.97 0.10
CA GLN A 74 8.12 4.54 0.05
C GLN A 74 7.81 3.42 -0.97
N TYR A 75 8.80 2.89 -1.69
CA TYR A 75 8.61 1.72 -2.55
C TYR A 75 9.24 0.47 -1.93
N TYR A 76 8.56 -0.66 -2.10
CA TYR A 76 8.87 -1.91 -1.44
C TYR A 76 8.60 -3.12 -2.35
N GLY A 77 9.01 -4.29 -1.87
CA GLY A 77 8.95 -5.57 -2.58
C GLY A 77 10.12 -5.78 -3.54
N GLU A 78 10.24 -7.01 -4.03
CA GLU A 78 11.34 -7.47 -4.90
C GLU A 78 11.49 -6.64 -6.19
N GLU A 79 10.38 -6.07 -6.68
CA GLU A 79 10.35 -5.29 -7.92
C GLU A 79 10.12 -3.79 -7.67
N CYS A 80 10.13 -3.36 -6.40
CA CYS A 80 9.88 -1.98 -5.99
C CYS A 80 8.58 -1.38 -6.57
N LYS A 81 7.55 -2.22 -6.71
CA LYS A 81 6.22 -1.84 -7.25
C LYS A 81 5.19 -1.56 -6.17
N ALA A 82 5.42 -2.02 -4.94
CA ALA A 82 4.51 -1.79 -3.84
C ALA A 82 4.79 -0.43 -3.23
N TYR A 83 3.85 0.51 -3.37
CA TYR A 83 3.94 1.81 -2.72
C TYR A 83 3.33 1.76 -1.32
N CYS A 84 4.08 2.21 -0.32
CA CYS A 84 3.60 2.31 1.05
C CYS A 84 4.13 3.58 1.72
N GLU A 85 3.22 4.49 2.04
CA GLU A 85 3.47 5.62 2.90
C GLU A 85 2.65 5.43 4.18
N GLU A 86 3.30 5.41 5.35
CA GLU A 86 2.66 5.01 6.61
C GLU A 86 1.39 5.83 6.94
N GLY A 87 1.44 7.16 6.72
CA GLY A 87 0.30 8.05 6.96
C GLY A 87 -0.88 7.82 6.03
N GLU A 88 -0.65 7.38 4.80
CA GLU A 88 -1.67 7.26 3.76
C GLU A 88 -2.08 5.79 3.54
N THR A 89 -1.12 4.93 3.23
CA THR A 89 -1.34 3.49 2.97
C THR A 89 -1.78 2.77 4.24
N CYS A 90 -1.08 3.00 5.36
CA CYS A 90 -1.36 2.37 6.65
C CYS A 90 -2.21 3.25 7.59
N SER A 91 -2.87 4.27 7.04
CA SER A 91 -3.76 5.18 7.76
C SER A 91 -3.13 5.88 8.97
N GLY A 92 -1.79 5.96 9.03
CA GLY A 92 -1.07 6.49 10.18
C GLY A 92 -1.07 5.59 11.42
N HIS A 93 -1.58 4.36 11.30
CA HIS A 93 -1.77 3.41 12.40
C HIS A 93 -1.03 2.08 12.16
N GLY A 94 0.05 2.16 11.39
CA GLY A 94 0.91 1.01 11.08
C GLY A 94 2.19 1.44 10.38
N THR A 95 3.11 0.48 10.29
CA THR A 95 4.41 0.66 9.63
C THR A 95 4.51 -0.19 8.38
N CYS A 96 5.15 0.36 7.34
CA CYS A 96 5.35 -0.34 6.08
C CYS A 96 6.38 -1.47 6.23
N GLN A 97 6.04 -2.67 5.78
CA GLN A 97 6.92 -3.83 5.76
C GLN A 97 7.69 -3.93 4.44
N GLY A 98 8.66 -4.86 4.37
CA GLY A 98 9.56 -5.01 3.22
C GLY A 98 8.87 -5.36 1.90
N ASP A 99 7.64 -5.88 1.94
CA ASP A 99 6.78 -6.17 0.78
C ASP A 99 5.77 -5.05 0.47
N GLY A 100 5.76 -3.98 1.26
CA GLY A 100 4.82 -2.87 1.16
C GLY A 100 3.49 -3.09 1.90
N SER A 101 3.33 -4.21 2.62
CA SER A 101 2.16 -4.42 3.50
C SER A 101 2.27 -3.62 4.80
N CYS A 102 1.15 -3.40 5.48
CA CYS A 102 1.12 -2.69 6.75
C CYS A 102 1.20 -3.67 7.94
N ALA A 103 2.12 -3.41 8.86
CA ALA A 103 2.06 -3.98 10.21
C ALA A 103 1.37 -2.98 11.13
N CYS A 104 0.14 -3.31 11.54
CA CYS A 104 -0.70 -2.41 12.33
C CYS A 104 -0.23 -2.29 13.78
N GLU A 105 -0.43 -1.09 14.32
CA GLU A 105 -0.28 -0.82 15.75
C GLU A 105 -1.36 -1.54 16.56
N GLY A 106 -1.12 -1.71 17.86
CA GLY A 106 -2.06 -2.41 18.74
C GLY A 106 -3.42 -1.70 18.78
N GLY A 107 -4.49 -2.47 18.55
CA GLY A 107 -5.86 -1.94 18.48
C GLY A 107 -6.34 -1.67 17.05
N TRP A 108 -5.43 -1.59 16.08
CA TRP A 108 -5.73 -1.39 14.66
C TRP A 108 -5.59 -2.67 13.85
N GLY A 109 -6.30 -2.74 12.73
CA GLY A 109 -6.33 -3.90 11.86
C GLY A 109 -6.86 -3.59 10.47
N GLY A 110 -7.02 -4.66 9.68
CA GLY A 110 -7.26 -4.56 8.24
C GLY A 110 -5.97 -4.33 7.45
N GLU A 111 -6.05 -4.46 6.12
CA GLU A 111 -4.91 -4.34 5.21
C GLU A 111 -4.21 -2.98 5.30
N ARG A 112 -4.98 -1.93 5.64
CA ARG A 112 -4.53 -0.54 5.74
C ARG A 112 -4.49 0.00 7.17
N CYS A 113 -4.67 -0.86 8.17
CA CYS A 113 -4.72 -0.45 9.58
C CYS A 113 -5.79 0.62 9.89
N SER A 114 -6.90 0.60 9.15
CA SER A 114 -8.00 1.57 9.30
C SER A 114 -9.16 1.05 10.13
N MET A 115 -9.13 -0.21 10.55
CA MET A 115 -10.20 -0.87 11.31
C MET A 115 -9.79 -1.02 12.77
N CYS A 116 -10.76 -0.93 13.68
CA CYS A 116 -10.52 -1.25 15.09
C CYS A 116 -10.64 -2.77 15.33
N THR A 117 -9.78 -3.34 16.18
CA THR A 117 -9.77 -4.79 16.48
C THR A 117 -10.30 -5.16 17.87
N GLY A 118 -10.67 -4.17 18.69
CA GLY A 118 -11.15 -4.39 20.06
C GLY A 118 -11.74 -3.16 20.72
N GLY A 119 -12.22 -2.22 19.90
CA GLY A 119 -12.76 -0.93 20.32
C GLY A 119 -13.40 -0.21 19.14
N TYR A 120 -13.79 1.04 19.36
CA TYR A 120 -14.44 1.88 18.36
C TYR A 120 -14.12 3.36 18.61
N GLY A 121 -14.63 4.23 17.74
CA GLY A 121 -14.33 5.66 17.74
C GLY A 121 -13.11 6.00 16.88
N GLU A 122 -12.87 7.30 16.68
CA GLU A 122 -11.88 7.80 15.69
C GLU A 122 -10.44 7.34 15.93
N GLN A 123 -10.11 6.91 17.15
CA GLN A 123 -8.77 6.45 17.54
C GLN A 123 -8.78 5.04 18.16
N CYS A 124 -9.86 4.27 17.99
CA CYS A 124 -10.06 2.94 18.59
C CYS A 124 -9.83 2.87 20.12
N GLU A 125 -9.93 4.00 20.82
CA GLU A 125 -9.64 4.13 22.25
C GLU A 125 -10.81 3.73 23.14
N VAL A 126 -12.03 3.76 22.59
CA VAL A 126 -13.24 3.35 23.30
C VAL A 126 -13.31 1.83 23.24
N ARG A 127 -13.03 1.19 24.37
CA ARG A 127 -13.18 -0.26 24.48
C ARG A 127 -14.65 -0.61 24.51
N CYS A 128 -15.01 -1.65 23.75
CA CYS A 128 -16.28 -2.32 23.89
C CYS A 128 -16.04 -3.63 24.64
N GLU A 129 -16.54 -3.70 25.87
CA GLU A 129 -16.48 -4.88 26.72
C GLU A 129 -17.76 -5.70 26.50
N GLU A 130 -17.72 -6.76 25.69
CA GLU A 130 -18.91 -7.55 25.29
C GLU A 130 -19.80 -7.94 26.47
N ASP A 131 -19.22 -8.31 27.62
CA ASP A 131 -19.95 -8.67 28.83
C ASP A 131 -20.74 -7.51 29.47
N LYS A 132 -20.28 -6.27 29.29
CA LYS A 132 -20.91 -5.07 29.83
C LYS A 132 -21.79 -4.37 28.80
N ASP A 133 -21.22 -4.09 27.62
CA ASP A 133 -21.83 -3.26 26.59
C ASP A 133 -22.82 -4.06 25.74
N CYS A 134 -22.50 -5.32 25.43
CA CYS A 134 -23.41 -6.24 24.73
C CYS A 134 -24.03 -7.28 25.67
N SER A 135 -23.96 -7.07 26.99
CA SER A 135 -24.49 -7.95 28.03
C SER A 135 -24.05 -9.42 27.95
N GLY A 136 -22.91 -9.71 27.33
CA GLY A 136 -22.42 -11.06 27.05
C GLY A 136 -23.21 -11.81 25.97
N HIS A 137 -24.07 -11.09 25.25
CA HIS A 137 -25.10 -11.59 24.34
C HIS A 137 -24.94 -11.11 22.89
N GLY A 138 -23.90 -10.34 22.61
CA GLY A 138 -23.53 -9.93 21.26
C GLY A 138 -22.02 -9.80 21.10
N ARG A 139 -21.61 -9.50 19.88
CA ARG A 139 -20.23 -9.10 19.54
C ARG A 139 -20.21 -7.63 19.20
N CYS A 140 -19.16 -6.93 19.63
CA CYS A 140 -19.00 -5.53 19.28
C CYS A 140 -18.59 -5.38 17.82
N GLN A 141 -19.23 -4.45 17.13
CA GLN A 141 -18.88 -4.02 15.78
C GLN A 141 -17.93 -2.83 15.81
N GLU A 142 -17.35 -2.49 14.65
CA GLU A 142 -16.34 -1.42 14.50
C GLU A 142 -16.86 -0.02 14.90
N ASP A 143 -18.18 0.19 14.84
CA ASP A 143 -18.85 1.43 15.23
C ASP A 143 -19.27 1.46 16.72
N GLY A 144 -19.01 0.38 17.45
CA GLY A 144 -19.41 0.20 18.84
C GLY A 144 -20.81 -0.36 19.03
N SER A 145 -21.55 -0.65 17.95
CA SER A 145 -22.83 -1.35 18.04
C SER A 145 -22.64 -2.83 18.38
N CYS A 146 -23.69 -3.48 18.89
CA CYS A 146 -23.67 -4.90 19.20
C CYS A 146 -24.37 -5.72 18.11
N GLU A 147 -23.67 -6.67 17.52
CA GLU A 147 -24.28 -7.76 16.78
C GLU A 147 -24.77 -8.83 17.74
N CYS A 148 -26.08 -8.82 17.99
CA CYS A 148 -26.70 -9.72 18.92
C CYS A 148 -26.71 -11.16 18.43
N ARG A 149 -26.55 -12.11 19.36
CA ARG A 149 -26.79 -13.53 19.09
C ARG A 149 -28.25 -13.77 18.70
N GLU A 150 -28.50 -14.83 17.96
CA GLU A 150 -29.82 -15.18 17.42
C GLU A 150 -30.93 -15.12 18.50
N GLY A 151 -32.00 -14.37 18.19
CA GLY A 151 -33.17 -14.19 19.07
C GLY A 151 -33.03 -13.10 20.13
N LEU A 152 -31.88 -12.41 20.19
CA LEU A 152 -31.66 -11.23 21.01
C LEU A 152 -31.54 -9.98 20.13
N TYR A 153 -31.94 -8.84 20.66
CA TYR A 153 -31.93 -7.57 19.95
C TYR A 153 -31.78 -6.39 20.92
N GLY A 154 -31.75 -5.18 20.36
CA GLY A 154 -31.53 -3.94 21.10
C GLY A 154 -30.04 -3.59 21.22
N GLU A 155 -29.76 -2.34 21.58
CA GLU A 155 -28.40 -1.78 21.59
C GLU A 155 -27.40 -2.58 22.44
N GLU A 156 -27.86 -3.16 23.56
CA GLU A 156 -27.03 -3.95 24.50
C GLU A 156 -27.32 -5.47 24.45
N CYS A 157 -28.09 -5.94 23.46
CA CYS A 157 -28.51 -7.34 23.30
C CYS A 157 -29.20 -7.99 24.52
N ARG A 158 -29.91 -7.19 25.32
CA ARG A 158 -30.67 -7.68 26.49
C ARG A 158 -32.05 -8.17 26.15
N ASP A 159 -32.62 -7.66 25.07
CA ASP A 159 -34.01 -7.90 24.76
C ASP A 159 -34.14 -9.20 24.00
N ARG A 160 -34.97 -10.11 24.51
CA ARG A 160 -35.30 -11.36 23.85
C ARG A 160 -36.67 -11.22 23.20
N CYS A 161 -36.76 -11.62 21.94
CA CYS A 161 -38.06 -11.66 21.27
C CYS A 161 -38.69 -13.03 21.48
N ASP A 162 -39.76 -13.07 22.28
CA ASP A 162 -40.61 -14.25 22.44
C ASP A 162 -41.82 -14.09 21.52
N ALA A 163 -41.92 -14.88 20.46
CA ALA A 163 -43.04 -14.79 19.52
C ALA A 163 -44.41 -14.98 20.19
N GLY A 164 -44.51 -15.71 21.30
CA GLY A 164 -45.74 -15.86 22.07
C GLY A 164 -46.17 -14.56 22.76
N VAL A 165 -45.22 -13.73 23.16
CA VAL A 165 -45.46 -12.48 23.90
C VAL A 165 -45.38 -11.26 22.97
N ASN A 166 -44.27 -11.12 22.23
CA ASN A 166 -43.98 -10.01 21.33
C ASN A 166 -44.80 -10.06 20.04
N CYS A 167 -45.13 -11.26 19.56
CA CYS A 167 -45.95 -11.45 18.34
C CYS A 167 -47.36 -11.97 18.65
N SER A 168 -47.77 -11.99 19.92
CA SER A 168 -49.05 -12.57 20.36
C SER A 168 -49.30 -14.01 19.86
N GLY A 169 -48.24 -14.77 19.55
CA GLY A 169 -48.31 -16.11 18.95
C GLY A 169 -48.69 -16.15 17.46
N HIS A 170 -48.76 -15.00 16.79
CA HIS A 170 -49.26 -14.85 15.41
C HIS A 170 -48.21 -14.29 14.43
N GLY A 171 -46.94 -14.44 14.76
CA GLY A 171 -45.83 -14.06 13.90
C GLY A 171 -44.51 -14.67 14.38
N TYR A 172 -43.43 -14.31 13.73
CA TYR A 172 -42.06 -14.61 14.15
C TYR A 172 -41.24 -13.33 14.25
N CYS A 173 -40.23 -13.34 15.10
CA CYS A 173 -39.38 -12.19 15.33
C CYS A 173 -38.38 -12.02 14.18
N ALA A 174 -38.25 -10.80 13.68
CA ALA A 174 -37.19 -10.38 12.77
C ALA A 174 -35.89 -10.10 13.54
N GLU A 175 -34.76 -9.98 12.83
CA GLU A 175 -33.43 -9.75 13.44
C GLU A 175 -33.35 -8.44 14.26
N ASN A 176 -34.19 -7.45 13.95
CA ASN A 176 -34.29 -6.19 14.70
C ASN A 176 -35.29 -6.23 15.87
N GLY A 177 -35.83 -7.40 16.22
CA GLY A 177 -36.83 -7.57 17.27
C GLY A 177 -38.27 -7.21 16.86
N GLY A 178 -38.51 -6.76 15.63
CA GLY A 178 -39.84 -6.48 15.11
C GLY A 178 -40.62 -7.76 14.81
N CYS A 179 -41.96 -7.69 14.84
CA CYS A 179 -42.78 -8.85 14.53
C CYS A 179 -43.09 -8.98 13.02
N THR A 180 -42.75 -10.12 12.42
CA THR A 180 -43.25 -10.50 11.10
C THR A 180 -44.49 -11.37 11.25
N CYS A 181 -45.65 -10.77 10.98
CA CYS A 181 -46.95 -11.42 11.13
C CYS A 181 -47.16 -12.57 10.13
N TYR A 182 -47.82 -13.63 10.58
CA TYR A 182 -48.34 -14.67 9.68
C TYR A 182 -49.48 -14.11 8.81
N MET A 183 -49.71 -14.75 7.65
CA MET A 183 -50.77 -14.35 6.73
C MET A 183 -52.14 -14.22 7.43
N GLY A 184 -52.76 -13.04 7.30
CA GLY A 184 -54.05 -12.72 7.90
C GLY A 184 -53.99 -11.99 9.24
N TYR A 185 -52.79 -11.75 9.79
CA TYR A 185 -52.57 -10.96 11.01
C TYR A 185 -51.85 -9.65 10.68
N VAL A 186 -52.15 -8.60 11.42
CA VAL A 186 -51.52 -7.26 11.31
C VAL A 186 -51.25 -6.71 12.71
N GLY A 187 -50.15 -6.00 12.87
CA GLY A 187 -49.69 -5.45 14.14
C GLY A 187 -48.21 -5.07 14.07
N GLU A 188 -47.75 -4.35 15.08
CA GLU A 188 -46.32 -4.07 15.34
C GLU A 188 -45.77 -5.05 16.36
#